data_AF-A0A839GVA8-F1
#
_entry.id   AF-A0A839GVA8-F1
#
_cell.length_a   1.000
_cell.length_b   1.000
_cell.length_c   1.000
_cell.angle_alpha   90.00
_cell.angle_beta   90.00
_cell.angle_gamma   90.00
#
_symmetry.space_group_name_H-M   'P 1'
#
loop_
_entity.id
_entity.type
_entity.pdbx_description
1 polymer ?
#
loop_
_entity_poly.entity_id
_entity_poly.type
_entity_poly.pdbx_seq_one_letter_code
_entity_poly.pdbx_strand_id
1 'polypeptide(L)' 'MRAIEVTGKIDKKGNLLLDNPLLMREKNVKVIILLSDEDEQEEKLWLKAMAGNPAFDFLKDEQEDIYKLTDGKPFHD' A
#
# COMPACT_ATOMS: atom_id res chain seq x y z
N MET A 1 0.08 18.57 -20.40
CA MET A 1 0.82 17.28 -20.32
C MET A 1 -0.10 16.20 -20.85
N ARG A 2 0.42 15.17 -21.54
CA ARG A 2 -0.39 14.04 -22.05
C ARG A 2 0.05 12.78 -21.31
N ALA A 3 -0.88 12.13 -20.63
CA ALA A 3 -0.66 10.82 -20.02
C ALA A 3 -0.93 9.72 -21.04
N ILE A 4 -0.20 8.61 -20.94
CA ILE A 4 -0.45 7.39 -21.70
C ILE A 4 -0.47 6.27 -20.66
N GLU A 5 -1.57 5.56 -20.60
CA GLU A 5 -1.71 4.36 -19.78
C GLU A 5 -1.27 3.15 -20.59
N VAL A 6 -0.42 2.33 -19.97
CA VAL A 6 0.04 1.04 -20.51
C VAL A 6 0.12 0.05 -19.37
N THR A 7 -0.11 -1.22 -19.68
CA THR A 7 0.03 -2.32 -18.73
C THR A 7 1.38 -2.99 -18.88
N GLY A 8 1.79 -3.64 -17.80
CA GLY A 8 3.05 -4.36 -17.73
C GLY A 8 3.24 -4.98 -16.36
N LYS A 9 4.42 -5.57 -16.17
CA LYS A 9 4.80 -6.22 -14.92
C LYS A 9 6.23 -5.85 -14.54
N ILE A 10 6.51 -5.85 -13.24
CA ILE A 10 7.88 -5.79 -12.73
C ILE A 10 8.43 -7.22 -12.68
N ASP A 11 9.57 -7.45 -13.33
CA ASP A 11 10.23 -8.76 -13.30
C ASP A 11 10.96 -9.02 -11.96
N LYS A 12 11.47 -10.24 -11.77
CA LYS A 12 12.21 -10.62 -10.55
C LYS A 12 13.51 -9.83 -10.32
N LYS A 13 13.99 -9.09 -11.32
CA LYS A 13 15.18 -8.23 -11.26
C LYS A 13 14.81 -6.77 -11.04
N GLY A 14 13.52 -6.44 -10.92
CA GLY A 14 13.02 -5.07 -10.74
C GLY A 14 12.85 -4.29 -12.04
N ASN A 15 12.91 -4.91 -13.22
CA ASN A 15 12.72 -4.21 -14.49
C ASN A 15 11.23 -4.12 -14.85
N LEU A 16 10.80 -2.95 -15.33
CA LEU A 16 9.46 -2.77 -15.90
C LEU A 16 9.41 -3.37 -17.31
N LEU A 17 8.60 -4.41 -17.47
CA LEU A 17 8.29 -5.04 -18.75
C LEU A 17 6.89 -4.61 -19.18
N LEU A 18 6.80 -3.81 -20.24
CA LEU A 18 5.51 -3.41 -20.82
C LEU A 18 4.95 -4.55 -21.68
N ASP A 19 3.63 -4.73 -21.63
CA ASP A 19 2.96 -5.73 -22.47
C ASP A 19 3.04 -5.35 -23.96
N ASN A 20 3.07 -4.04 -24.24
CA ASN A 20 3.20 -3.48 -25.58
C ASN A 20 4.25 -2.36 -25.60
N PRO A 21 4.99 -2.20 -26.72
CA PRO A 21 5.98 -1.13 -26.85
C PRO A 21 5.32 0.25 -26.92
N LEU A 22 5.99 1.26 -26.37
CA LEU A 22 5.58 2.65 -26.52
C LEU A 22 5.86 3.12 -27.96
N LEU A 23 4.83 3.59 -28.66
CA LEU A 23 4.92 4.15 -30.01
C LEU A 23 5.48 5.59 -30.01
N MET A 24 6.59 5.81 -29.29
CA MET A 24 7.27 7.10 -29.19
C MET A 24 8.77 6.89 -29.26
N ARG A 25 9.50 7.83 -29.85
CA ARG A 25 10.95 7.79 -30.00
C ARG A 25 11.58 9.05 -29.40
N GLU A 26 12.70 8.87 -28.69
CA GLU A 26 13.58 9.95 -28.21
C GLU A 26 12.87 11.08 -27.45
N LYS A 27 12.05 10.73 -26.44
CA LYS A 27 11.39 11.70 -25.56
C LYS A 27 11.73 11.45 -24.09
N ASN A 28 12.00 12.54 -23.36
CA ASN A 28 12.05 12.49 -21.90
C ASN A 28 10.63 12.31 -21.35
N VAL A 29 10.45 11.35 -20.45
CA VAL A 29 9.15 11.01 -19.86
C VAL A 29 9.26 10.95 -18.33
N LYS A 30 8.14 11.19 -17.65
CA LYS A 30 7.97 10.88 -16.23
C LYS A 30 7.06 9.66 -16.14
N VAL A 31 7.49 8.63 -15.43
CA VAL A 31 6.76 7.36 -15.27
C VAL A 31 6.07 7.34 -13.90
N ILE A 32 4.81 6.92 -13.88
CA ILE A 32 4.05 6.61 -12.66
C ILE A 32 3.77 5.11 -12.71
N ILE A 33 4.07 4.38 -11.64
CA ILE A 33 3.82 2.95 -11.52
C ILE A 33 2.66 2.77 -10.53
N LEU A 34 1.61 2.07 -10.95
CA LEU A 34 0.50 1.67 -10.10
C LEU A 34 0.65 0.18 -9.84
N LEU A 35 0.72 -0.21 -8.57
CA LEU A 35 0.75 -1.62 -8.14
C LEU A 35 -0.68 -1.99 -7.70
N SER A 36 -1.15 -3.18 -8.08
CA SER A 36 -2.37 -3.73 -7.52
C SER A 36 -2.10 -4.16 -6.08
N ASP A 37 -3.01 -3.84 -5.16
CA ASP A 37 -2.92 -4.14 -3.72
C ASP A 37 -3.01 -5.65 -3.39
N GLU A 38 -2.53 -6.53 -4.28
CA GLU A 38 -2.51 -7.99 -4.08
C GLU A 38 -1.39 -8.44 -3.11
N ASP A 39 -0.52 -7.53 -2.68
CA ASP A 39 0.51 -7.82 -1.69
C ASP A 39 -0.08 -7.83 -0.26
N GLU A 40 -0.99 -8.78 0.01
CA GLU A 40 -1.33 -9.19 1.39
C GLU A 40 -0.05 -9.44 2.22
N GLN A 41 1.03 -9.85 1.57
CA GLN A 41 2.33 -10.02 2.21
C GLN A 41 2.94 -8.70 2.66
N GLU A 42 2.84 -7.62 1.87
CA GLU A 42 3.32 -6.29 2.26
C GLU A 42 2.45 -5.72 3.39
N GLU A 43 1.13 -5.88 3.33
CA GLU A 43 0.23 -5.47 4.42
C GLU A 43 0.54 -6.22 5.71
N LYS A 44 0.73 -7.56 5.66
CA LYS A 44 1.13 -8.37 6.82
C LYS A 44 2.50 -7.96 7.37
N LEU A 45 3.46 -7.64 6.49
CA LEU A 45 4.79 -7.16 6.89
C LEU A 45 4.69 -5.79 7.57
N TRP A 46 3.89 -4.88 7.01
CA TRP A 46 3.65 -3.56 7.56
C TRP A 46 2.97 -3.64 8.93
N LEU A 47 1.88 -4.42 9.04
CA LEU A 47 1.17 -4.66 10.30
C LEU A 47 2.10 -5.23 11.37
N LYS A 48 2.92 -6.23 11.02
CA LYS A 48 3.89 -6.84 11.94
C LYS A 48 4.95 -5.84 12.38
N ALA A 49 5.46 -5.02 11.46
CA ALA A 49 6.44 -4.00 11.76
C ALA A 49 5.85 -2.92 12.69
N MET A 50 4.61 -2.49 12.45
CA MET A 50 3.94 -1.49 13.30
C MET A 50 3.63 -2.02 14.69
N ALA A 51 3.10 -3.25 14.81
CA ALA A 51 2.71 -3.84 16.09
C ALA A 51 3.88 -4.01 17.07
N GLY A 52 5.11 -4.19 16.55
CA GLY A 52 6.32 -4.32 17.36
C GLY A 52 7.18 -3.06 17.48
N ASN A 53 6.75 -1.94 16.89
CA ASN A 53 7.58 -0.73 16.82
C ASN A 53 7.51 0.07 18.14
N PRO A 54 8.65 0.31 18.83
CA PRO A 54 8.69 1.04 20.10
C PRO A 54 8.13 2.47 20.05
N ALA A 55 8.09 3.09 18.87
CA ALA A 55 7.47 4.41 18.69
C ALA A 55 5.98 4.44 19.09
N PHE A 56 5.33 3.27 19.14
CA PHE A 56 3.93 3.12 19.53
C PHE A 56 3.75 2.50 20.92
N ASP A 57 4.81 2.37 21.73
CA ASP A 57 4.71 1.79 23.08
C ASP A 57 3.78 2.58 24.01
N PHE A 58 3.55 3.87 23.73
CA PHE A 58 2.61 4.70 24.48
C PHE A 58 1.16 4.19 24.40
N LEU A 59 0.78 3.49 23.31
CA LEU A 59 -0.55 2.88 23.16
C LEU A 59 -0.79 1.72 24.14
N LYS A 60 0.23 1.27 24.88
CA LYS A 60 0.09 0.25 25.92
C LYS A 60 -0.30 0.84 27.28
N ASP A 61 -0.33 2.16 27.43
CA ASP A 61 -0.80 2.83 28.65
C ASP A 61 -2.33 2.67 28.76
N GLU A 62 -2.81 2.30 29.94
CA GLU A 62 -4.25 2.16 30.24
C GLU A 62 -5.04 3.45 29.97
N GLN A 63 -4.37 4.62 29.97
CA GLN A 63 -4.99 5.89 29.61
C GLN A 63 -5.40 5.97 28.14
N GLU A 64 -4.75 5.20 27.26
CA GLU A 64 -5.05 5.14 25.84
C GLU A 64 -6.19 4.15 25.52
N ASP A 65 -6.65 3.34 26.49
CA ASP A 65 -7.83 2.46 26.39
C ASP A 65 -9.14 3.26 26.50
N ILE A 66 -9.32 4.23 25.60
CA ILE A 66 -10.41 5.21 25.62
C ILE A 66 -11.77 4.65 25.18
N TYR A 67 -11.82 3.41 24.69
CA TYR A 67 -13.05 2.70 24.34
C TYR A 67 -13.21 1.42 25.16
N LYS A 68 -14.41 1.22 25.70
CA LYS A 68 -14.81 0.01 26.40
C LYS A 68 -15.77 -0.80 25.54
N LEU A 69 -15.78 -2.11 25.78
CA LEU A 69 -16.73 -3.01 25.12
C LEU A 69 -18.20 -2.60 25.33
N THR A 70 -18.48 -1.93 26.45
CA THR A 70 -19.81 -1.43 26.81
C THR A 70 -20.21 -0.14 26.11
N ASP A 71 -19.31 0.53 25.39
CA ASP A 71 -19.60 1.82 24.74
C ASP A 71 -20.37 1.65 23.43
N GLY A 72 -20.36 0.43 22.87
CA GLY A 72 -21.14 0.08 21.69
C GLY A 72 -22.64 0.06 21.96
N LYS A 73 -23.42 0.45 20.95
CA LYS A 73 -24.87 0.20 20.92
C LYS A 73 -25.14 -1.09 20.14
N PRO A 74 -26.18 -1.86 20.52
CA PRO A 74 -26.61 -3.00 19.71
C PRO A 74 -26.89 -2.55 18.28
N PHE A 75 -26.26 -3.21 17.31
CA PHE A 75 -26.58 -3.06 15.91
C PHE A 75 -27.79 -3.95 15.60
N HIS A 76 -28.83 -3.35 15.02
CA HIS A 76 -30.02 -4.06 14.53
C HIS A 76 -30.09 -3.84 13.02
N ASP A 77 -30.07 -4.93 12.26
CA ASP A 77 -30.22 -4.98 10.80
C ASP A 77 -31.69 -5.18 10.40
#